data_AF-A0A2P5N820-F1
#
_entry.id   AF-A0A2P5N820-F1
#
_cell.length_a   1.000
_cell.length_b   1.000
_cell.length_c   1.000
_cell.angle_alpha   90.00
_cell.angle_beta   90.00
_cell.angle_gamma   90.00
#
_symmetry.space_group_name_H-M   'P 1'
#
loop_
_entity.id
_entity.type
_entity.pdbx_description
1 polymer ?
#
loop_
_entity_poly.entity_id
_entity_poly.type
_entity_poly.pdbx_seq_one_letter_code
_entity_poly.pdbx_strand_id
1 'polypeptide(L)'
;MLQEQIIAEIKQIPDDKLAEIYDLIHYFRLGLSCERVTSSQLRPIGLVKHQLEIPPAFYDPLPDDVMAGFEGKSSDNAISN
;
A
#
# COMPACT_ATOMS: atom_id res chain seq x y z
N MET A 1 20.69 -1.79 32.81
CA MET A 1 19.42 -2.24 32.18
C MET A 1 19.63 -2.42 30.67
N LEU A 2 18.80 -3.20 29.96
CA LEU A 2 19.02 -3.52 28.53
C LEU A 2 19.07 -2.27 27.64
N GLN A 3 18.26 -1.24 27.91
CA GLN A 3 18.30 0.03 27.15
C GLN A 3 19.66 0.73 27.24
N GLU A 4 20.31 0.71 28.41
CA GLU A 4 21.62 1.32 28.60
C GLU A 4 22.71 0.59 27.81
N GLN A 5 22.62 -0.74 27.72
CA GLN A 5 23.53 -1.55 26.90
C GLN A 5 23.38 -1.22 25.42
N ILE A 6 22.14 -1.10 24.93
CA ILE A 6 21.86 -0.70 23.53
C ILE A 6 22.44 0.69 23.23
N ILE A 7 22.25 1.67 24.12
CA ILE A 7 22.79 3.02 23.95
C ILE A 7 24.33 3.00 23.94
N ALA A 8 24.96 2.18 24.78
CA ALA A 8 26.41 2.06 24.84
C ALA A 8 27.01 1.45 23.56
N GLU A 9 26.33 0.48 22.94
CA GLU A 9 26.72 -0.10 21.64
C GLU A 9 26.61 0.93 20.51
N ILE A 10 25.48 1.65 20.43
CA ILE A 10 25.27 2.69 19.40
C ILE A 10 26.36 3.77 19.45
N LYS A 11 26.82 4.15 20.65
CA LYS A 11 27.91 5.13 20.83
C LYS A 11 29.27 4.67 20.32
N GLN A 12 29.48 3.37 20.11
CA GLN A 12 30.73 2.82 19.58
C GLN A 12 30.72 2.70 18.05
N ILE A 13 29.57 2.92 17.40
CA ILE A 13 29.42 2.84 15.96
C ILE A 13 29.98 4.13 15.32
N PRO A 14 30.75 4.03 14.23
CA PRO A 14 31.27 5.22 13.54
C PRO A 14 30.15 6.00 12.83
N ASP A 15 30.34 7.31 12.70
CA ASP A 15 29.32 8.26 12.22
C ASP A 15 28.76 7.93 10.83
N ASP A 16 29.58 7.38 9.95
CA ASP A 16 29.21 6.98 8.58
C ASP A 16 28.20 5.82 8.54
N LYS A 17 28.07 5.07 9.65
CA LYS A 17 27.11 3.97 9.82
C LYS A 17 25.90 4.33 10.64
N LEU A 18 25.88 5.50 11.28
CA LEU A 18 24.73 5.93 12.09
C LEU A 18 23.46 6.12 11.26
N ALA A 19 23.56 6.46 9.99
CA ALA A 19 22.41 6.56 9.09
C ALA A 19 21.69 5.20 8.93
N GLU A 20 22.44 4.13 8.66
CA GLU A 20 21.88 2.77 8.51
C GLU A 20 21.23 2.28 9.82
N ILE A 21 21.87 2.56 10.96
CA ILE A 21 21.34 2.22 12.29
C ILE A 21 20.09 3.03 12.61
N TYR A 22 20.07 4.32 12.26
CA TYR A 22 18.89 5.16 12.41
C TYR A 22 17.73 4.60 11.60
N ASP A 23 17.93 4.23 10.34
CA ASP A 23 16.88 3.67 9.49
C ASP A 23 16.28 2.40 10.09
N LEU A 24 17.12 1.49 10.61
CA LEU A 24 16.67 0.27 11.28
C LEU A 24 15.83 0.58 12.53
N ILE A 25 16.33 1.43 13.43
CA ILE A 25 15.62 1.79 14.66
C ILE A 25 14.34 2.55 14.34
N HIS A 26 14.38 3.46 13.36
CA HIS A 26 13.26 4.26 12.93
C HIS A 26 12.17 3.37 12.32
N TYR A 27 12.53 2.47 11.41
CA TYR A 27 11.63 1.50 10.82
C TYR A 27 10.98 0.61 11.89
N PHE A 28 11.78 0.09 12.82
CA PHE A 28 11.27 -0.73 13.92
C PHE A 28 10.27 0.05 14.80
N ARG A 29 10.58 1.30 15.16
CA ARG A 29 9.67 2.18 15.92
C ARG A 29 8.37 2.46 15.16
N LEU A 30 8.45 2.68 13.85
CA LEU A 30 7.26 2.84 13.00
C LEU A 30 6.43 1.56 12.96
N GLY A 31 7.06 0.38 12.82
CA GLY A 31 6.39 -0.92 12.86
C GLY A 31 5.58 -1.13 14.13
N LEU A 32 6.17 -0.82 15.29
CA LEU A 32 5.47 -0.87 16.59
C LEU A 32 4.33 0.16 16.72
N SER A 33 4.47 1.30 16.04
CA SER A 33 3.43 2.32 16.01
C SER A 33 2.27 1.91 15.09
N CYS A 34 2.56 1.24 13.98
CA CYS A 34 1.56 0.71 13.04
C CYS A 34 0.80 -0.49 13.60
N GLU A 35 1.44 -1.38 14.36
CA GLU A 35 0.76 -2.51 15.02
C GLU A 35 -0.36 -2.05 15.97
N ARG A 36 -0.18 -0.87 16.58
CA ARG A 36 -1.24 -0.22 17.39
C ARG A 36 -2.42 0.29 16.55
N VAL A 37 -2.22 0.57 15.26
CA VAL A 37 -3.27 1.04 14.34
C VAL A 37 -4.02 -0.15 13.71
N THR A 38 -3.34 -1.29 13.50
CA THR A 38 -3.95 -2.48 12.89
C THR A 38 -4.96 -3.21 13.78
N SER A 39 -4.96 -2.98 15.09
CA SER A 39 -5.93 -3.60 16.01
C SER A 39 -7.29 -2.89 16.09
N SER A 40 -7.47 -1.73 15.45
CA SER A 40 -8.71 -0.95 15.59
C SER A 40 -9.42 -0.54 14.30
N GLN A 41 -8.81 -0.67 13.11
CA GLN A 41 -9.48 -0.30 11.85
C GLN A 41 -9.19 -1.29 10.73
N LEU A 42 -9.88 -2.44 10.78
CA LEU A 42 -10.22 -3.17 9.56
C LEU A 42 -10.90 -2.16 8.62
N ARG A 43 -10.39 -2.02 7.38
CA ARG A 43 -11.06 -1.19 6.38
C ARG A 43 -12.49 -1.70 6.26
N PRO A 44 -13.52 -0.87 6.52
CA PRO A 44 -14.89 -1.34 6.47
C PRO A 44 -15.14 -1.95 5.08
N ILE A 45 -15.44 -3.24 5.05
CA ILE A 45 -15.78 -3.94 3.80
C ILE A 45 -17.01 -3.24 3.24
N GLY A 46 -16.90 -2.72 2.02
CA GLY A 46 -17.99 -2.05 1.30
C GLY A 46 -18.26 -0.64 1.82
N LEU A 47 -17.89 0.37 1.03
CA LEU A 47 -18.20 1.79 1.28
C LEU A 47 -19.71 2.08 1.30
N VAL A 48 -20.51 1.26 0.62
CA VAL A 48 -21.93 1.53 0.31
C VAL A 48 -22.79 0.26 0.54
N LYS A 49 -22.55 -0.46 1.65
CA LYS A 49 -23.37 -1.64 2.00
C LYS A 49 -24.84 -1.25 2.13
N HIS A 50 -25.73 -1.89 1.36
CA HIS A 50 -27.18 -1.69 1.33
C HIS A 50 -27.69 -0.32 0.83
N GLN A 51 -26.79 0.53 0.32
CA GLN A 51 -27.17 1.81 -0.31
C GLN A 51 -27.03 1.77 -1.84
N LEU A 52 -26.46 0.69 -2.38
CA LEU A 52 -26.26 0.50 -3.81
C LEU A 52 -27.03 -0.74 -4.27
N GLU A 53 -28.06 -0.52 -5.09
CA GLU A 53 -28.70 -1.59 -5.85
C GLU A 53 -27.89 -1.82 -7.12
N ILE A 54 -27.34 -3.03 -7.27
CA ILE A 54 -26.59 -3.40 -8.47
C ILE A 54 -27.61 -3.69 -9.57
N PRO A 55 -27.61 -2.94 -10.69
CA PRO A 55 -28.50 -3.24 -11.80
C PRO A 55 -28.14 -4.61 -12.40
N PRO A 56 -29.10 -5.42 -12.89
CA PRO A 56 -28.82 -6.73 -13.47
C PRO A 56 -27.74 -6.70 -14.57
N ALA A 57 -27.72 -5.62 -15.36
CA ALA A 57 -26.75 -5.41 -16.43
C ALA A 57 -25.29 -5.28 -15.97
N PHE A 58 -25.02 -5.09 -14.67
CA PHE A 58 -23.66 -5.15 -14.13
C PHE A 58 -23.03 -6.53 -14.31
N TYR A 59 -23.85 -7.59 -14.33
CA TYR A 59 -23.41 -8.97 -14.49
C TYR A 59 -23.36 -9.43 -15.96
N ASP A 60 -23.81 -8.58 -16.89
CA ASP A 60 -23.71 -8.85 -18.32
C ASP A 60 -22.24 -8.76 -18.77
N PRO A 61 -21.85 -9.46 -19.85
CA PRO A 61 -20.51 -9.33 -20.39
C PRO A 61 -20.21 -7.86 -20.71
N LEU A 62 -19.00 -7.44 -20.37
CA LEU A 62 -18.54 -6.09 -20.63
C LEU A 62 -18.57 -5.81 -22.14
N PRO A 63 -19.02 -4.62 -22.58
CA PRO A 63 -19.00 -4.25 -23.99
C PRO A 63 -17.60 -4.37 -24.61
N ASP A 64 -17.53 -4.82 -25.86
CA ASP A 64 -16.27 -5.12 -26.56
C ASP A 64 -15.35 -3.89 -26.69
N ASP A 65 -15.91 -2.70 -26.84
CA ASP A 65 -15.19 -1.43 -26.92
C ASP A 65 -14.52 -1.08 -25.58
N VAL A 66 -15.23 -1.29 -24.48
CA VAL A 66 -14.68 -1.10 -23.13
C VAL A 66 -13.62 -2.16 -22.85
N MET A 67 -13.90 -3.42 -23.20
CA MET A 67 -12.96 -4.54 -23.05
C MET A 67 -11.66 -4.30 -23.84
N ALA A 68 -11.75 -3.81 -25.07
CA ALA A 68 -10.59 -3.46 -25.90
C ALA A 68 -9.69 -2.41 -25.23
N GLY A 69 -10.27 -1.45 -24.50
CA GLY A 69 -9.51 -0.48 -23.70
C GLY A 69 -8.68 -1.12 -22.58
N PHE A 70 -9.18 -2.18 -21.94
CA PHE A 70 -8.43 -2.93 -20.92
C PHE A 70 -7.36 -3.85 -21.53
N GLU A 71 -7.58 -4.35 -22.75
CA GLU A 71 -6.63 -5.16 -23.51
C GLU A 71 -5.52 -4.34 -24.19
N GLY A 72 -5.55 -3.01 -24.05
CA GLY A 72 -4.59 -2.10 -24.71
C GLY A 72 -4.82 -1.97 -26.22
N LYS A 73 -6.00 -2.36 -26.72
CA LYS A 73 -6.43 -2.25 -28.11
C LYS A 73 -7.29 -1.00 -28.33
N SER A 74 -6.83 0.14 -27.80
CA SER A 74 -7.49 1.42 -28.08
C SER A 74 -7.52 1.68 -29.58
N SER A 75 -8.65 2.13 -30.10
CA SER A 75 -8.91 2.43 -31.52
C SER A 75 -8.12 3.64 -32.07
N ASP A 76 -7.09 4.10 -31.37
CA ASP A 76 -6.25 5.24 -31.77
C ASP A 76 -5.15 4.87 -32.79
N ASN A 77 -5.14 3.64 -33.32
CA ASN A 77 -4.18 3.23 -34.35
C ASN A 77 -4.81 3.10 -35.74
N ALA A 78 -5.51 4.15 -36.18
CA ALA A 78 -5.91 4.34 -37.56
C ALA A 78 -5.42 5.71 -38.08
N ILE A 79 -4.12 5.95 -37.99
CA ILE A 79 -3.44 6.91 -38.87
C ILE A 79 -2.32 6.16 -39.60
N SER A 80 -2.34 6.31 -40.94
CA SER A 80 -1.33 5.91 -41.93
C SER A 80 -1.49 4.52 -42.57
N ASN A 81 -2.10 4.45 -43.75
CA ASN A 81 -1.39 4.60 -45.03
C ASN A 81 -2.37 4.86 -46.18
#